data_AF-A0A810MUC7-F1
#
_entry.id   AF-A0A810MUC7-F1
#
_cell.length_a   1.000
_cell.length_b   1.000
_cell.length_c   1.000
_cell.angle_alpha   90.00
_cell.angle_beta   90.00
_cell.angle_gamma   90.00
#
_symmetry.space_group_name_H-M   'P 1'
#
loop_
_entity.id
_entity.type
_entity.pdbx_description
1 polymer ?
#
loop_
_entity_poly.entity_id
_entity_poly.type
_entity_poly.pdbx_seq_one_letter_code
_entity_poly.pdbx_strand_id
1 'polypeptide(L)'
;MTWAEAGDATAGPEAGTSGLEPGRLAAGAQRRVAVPPSVARQHLLRTIRELSFELKTEQLSVLEAVRGSKLGGVTLTPGRLPVGLRIGLEAADSGCRVAVLLTDRWPGKVGRNWGATGAYVELFGSVLTAVDATLSRLDPAAAASFPPWWRDTGSGDVAVMQNAASRAAQAQAALSRHTSRLLDGGSGPARGASVSRSGVDTFVFETPDAVAEVSTELADGMLMVGTLVTSRPGAMPPALVAQVQSLVFRVEEHLAAAGRGSLFPATPDDVPVVTFLHQQARLRGMLPVRTLRTCTTCRLEKVTNPELERLQERTRRTRDLATGISAVVTPYVLAGRLVQLNSKGPEFACPRCQGLDADETVVTYCQRCGERRAETALRACPKCQFDFRSMLPAEQLWQPRRSADPATVPGPPPAGTAGSATVAAPAPALLTVPDHFPPAHPRPPKAPRPPRSSGLPASPGPPAP
;
A
#
# COMPACT_ATOMS: atom_id res chain seq x y z
N MET A 1 -23.26 23.38 -23.07
CA MET A 1 -22.79 23.75 -21.71
C MET A 1 -21.29 23.93 -21.76
N THR A 2 -20.84 25.17 -21.73
CA THR A 2 -19.43 25.59 -21.71
C THR A 2 -18.90 25.43 -20.29
N TRP A 3 -17.96 24.51 -20.09
CA TRP A 3 -17.35 24.26 -18.79
C TRP A 3 -16.27 25.30 -18.53
N ALA A 4 -16.41 26.03 -17.44
CA ALA A 4 -15.51 27.10 -17.04
C ALA A 4 -14.09 26.56 -16.80
N GLU A 5 -13.13 27.11 -17.54
CA GLU A 5 -11.72 27.17 -17.15
C GLU A 5 -11.62 28.13 -15.95
N ALA A 6 -11.83 27.62 -14.75
CA ALA A 6 -11.48 28.31 -13.51
C ALA A 6 -10.17 27.71 -13.00
N GLY A 7 -9.07 28.24 -13.53
CA GLY A 7 -7.74 28.03 -12.97
C GLY A 7 -7.54 28.93 -11.75
N ASP A 8 -7.79 28.39 -10.56
CA ASP A 8 -7.16 28.88 -9.33
C ASP A 8 -5.91 28.01 -9.07
N ALA A 9 -4.76 28.54 -9.46
CA ALA A 9 -3.47 27.85 -9.49
C ALA A 9 -2.79 27.70 -8.11
N THR A 10 -3.51 27.84 -7.01
CA THR A 10 -2.92 27.85 -5.64
C THR A 10 -3.18 26.60 -4.81
N ALA A 11 -4.01 25.67 -5.27
CA ALA A 11 -4.14 24.33 -4.68
C ALA A 11 -3.28 23.33 -5.47
N GLY A 12 -1.96 23.56 -5.48
CA GLY A 12 -1.00 22.64 -6.08
C GLY A 12 -1.03 21.27 -5.40
N PRO A 13 -0.82 20.16 -6.13
CA PRO A 13 -0.90 18.81 -5.59
C PRO A 13 0.38 18.51 -4.78
N GLU A 14 0.42 18.85 -3.49
CA GLU A 14 1.70 18.81 -2.75
C GLU A 14 2.12 17.45 -2.17
N ALA A 15 1.25 16.43 -2.14
CA ALA A 15 1.64 15.15 -1.49
C ALA A 15 1.31 13.88 -2.29
N GLY A 16 0.46 13.96 -3.32
CA GLY A 16 -0.06 12.77 -4.03
C GLY A 16 0.48 12.55 -5.45
N THR A 17 1.11 13.55 -6.05
CA THR A 17 1.56 13.52 -7.46
C THR A 17 3.05 13.23 -7.61
N SER A 18 3.80 13.21 -6.51
CA SER A 18 5.20 12.82 -6.46
C SER A 18 5.37 11.41 -7.02
N GLY A 19 5.89 11.31 -8.25
CA GLY A 19 6.08 10.04 -8.96
C GLY A 19 5.13 9.78 -10.12
N LEU A 20 4.28 10.74 -10.52
CA LEU A 20 3.58 10.64 -11.79
C LEU A 20 4.57 10.67 -12.96
N GLU A 21 4.56 9.61 -13.78
CA GLU A 21 5.35 9.61 -15.01
C GLU A 21 4.81 10.70 -15.97
N PRO A 22 5.68 11.57 -16.51
CA PRO A 22 5.25 12.62 -17.42
C PRO A 22 4.56 12.03 -18.66
N GLY A 23 3.41 12.61 -19.03
CA GLY A 23 2.58 12.17 -20.17
C GLY A 23 1.51 11.14 -19.84
N ARG A 24 1.30 10.79 -18.56
CA ARG A 24 0.12 10.02 -18.12
C ARG A 24 -1.07 10.93 -17.84
N LEU A 25 -2.26 10.41 -18.09
CA LEU A 25 -3.50 10.99 -17.59
C LEU A 25 -3.61 10.62 -16.11
N ALA A 26 -3.82 11.64 -15.29
CA ALA A 26 -4.06 11.46 -13.87
C ALA A 26 -5.28 12.27 -13.42
N ALA A 27 -5.94 11.79 -12.38
CA ALA A 27 -6.93 12.55 -11.65
C ALA A 27 -6.86 12.19 -10.18
N GLY A 28 -7.24 13.12 -9.31
CA GLY A 28 -7.18 12.84 -7.89
C GLY A 28 -7.96 13.79 -7.04
N ALA A 29 -8.05 13.44 -5.76
CA ALA A 29 -8.81 14.14 -4.76
C ALA A 29 -8.15 13.97 -3.40
N GLN A 30 -8.22 15.00 -2.57
CA GLN A 30 -7.86 14.89 -1.16
C GLN A 30 -9.08 15.23 -0.31
N ARG A 31 -9.35 14.39 0.68
CA ARG A 31 -10.50 14.48 1.58
C ARG A 31 -10.03 14.40 3.02
N ARG A 32 -10.71 15.11 3.90
CA ARG A 32 -10.56 14.93 5.36
C ARG A 32 -11.88 14.42 5.89
N VAL A 33 -11.84 13.40 6.73
CA VAL A 33 -13.03 12.82 7.37
C VAL A 33 -12.74 12.60 8.84
N ALA A 34 -13.72 12.84 9.70
CA ALA A 34 -13.66 12.70 11.16
C ALA A 34 -13.85 11.24 11.61
N VAL A 35 -13.37 10.28 10.82
CA VAL A 35 -13.37 8.85 11.16
C VAL A 35 -11.94 8.32 11.22
N PRO A 36 -11.66 7.31 12.05
CA PRO A 36 -10.34 6.67 12.07
C PRO A 36 -9.98 6.07 10.70
N PRO A 37 -8.68 6.04 10.32
CA PRO A 37 -8.26 5.53 9.01
C PRO A 37 -8.62 4.05 8.80
N SER A 38 -8.67 3.26 9.87
CA SER A 38 -9.10 1.85 9.83
C SER A 38 -10.56 1.69 9.38
N VAL A 39 -11.46 2.59 9.81
CA VAL A 39 -12.87 2.58 9.41
C VAL A 39 -13.01 3.03 7.95
N ALA A 40 -12.38 4.14 7.58
CA ALA A 40 -12.37 4.62 6.19
C ALA A 40 -11.86 3.53 5.23
N ARG A 41 -10.76 2.87 5.60
CA ARG A 41 -10.14 1.77 4.83
C ARG A 41 -11.13 0.64 4.53
N GLN A 42 -11.88 0.17 5.53
CA GLN A 42 -12.81 -0.95 5.35
C GLN A 42 -13.89 -0.64 4.31
N HIS A 43 -14.43 0.58 4.35
CA HIS A 43 -15.45 1.03 3.39
C HIS A 43 -14.88 1.29 1.99
N LEU A 44 -13.65 1.83 1.92
CA LEU A 44 -12.96 2.03 0.65
C LEU A 44 -12.60 0.69 -0.01
N LEU A 45 -12.17 -0.32 0.75
CA LEU A 45 -11.93 -1.67 0.22
C LEU A 45 -13.19 -2.28 -0.41
N ARG A 46 -14.36 -2.09 0.21
CA ARG A 46 -15.63 -2.51 -0.37
C ARG A 46 -15.90 -1.78 -1.70
N THR A 47 -15.73 -0.46 -1.70
CA THR A 47 -15.92 0.37 -2.90
C THR A 47 -14.98 -0.03 -4.05
N ILE A 48 -13.71 -0.33 -3.75
CA ILE A 48 -12.73 -0.82 -4.73
C ILE A 48 -13.23 -2.11 -5.40
N ARG A 49 -13.75 -3.07 -4.62
CA ARG A 49 -14.29 -4.34 -5.12
C ARG A 49 -15.56 -4.13 -5.96
N GLU A 50 -16.48 -3.28 -5.49
CA GLU A 50 -17.71 -2.93 -6.23
C GLU A 50 -17.41 -2.27 -7.58
N LEU A 51 -16.33 -1.49 -7.67
CA LEU A 51 -15.86 -0.89 -8.91
C LEU A 51 -15.06 -1.83 -9.81
N SER A 52 -15.01 -3.13 -9.46
CA SER A 52 -14.28 -4.19 -10.18
C SER A 52 -12.78 -3.92 -10.33
N PHE A 53 -12.17 -3.27 -9.34
CA PHE A 53 -10.72 -3.17 -9.27
C PHE A 53 -10.14 -4.41 -8.58
N GLU A 54 -9.09 -4.96 -9.17
CA GLU A 54 -8.26 -6.00 -8.58
C GLU A 54 -7.25 -5.34 -7.63
N LEU A 55 -7.34 -5.64 -6.34
CA LEU A 55 -6.43 -5.10 -5.32
C LEU A 55 -5.02 -5.69 -5.52
N LYS A 56 -4.02 -4.83 -5.68
CA LYS A 56 -2.61 -5.21 -5.86
C LYS A 56 -1.81 -5.08 -4.59
N THR A 57 -2.06 -4.00 -3.85
CA THR A 57 -1.38 -3.67 -2.61
C THR A 57 -2.43 -3.33 -1.57
N GLU A 58 -2.42 -4.08 -0.47
CA GLU A 58 -3.31 -3.85 0.67
C GLU A 58 -2.47 -3.59 1.91
N GLN A 59 -2.22 -2.32 2.20
CA GLN A 59 -1.49 -1.85 3.38
C GLN A 59 -2.41 -1.07 4.32
N LEU A 60 -1.92 -0.67 5.48
CA LEU A 60 -2.72 0.13 6.42
C LEU A 60 -2.89 1.55 5.91
N SER A 61 -1.80 2.17 5.48
CA SER A 61 -1.75 3.53 4.97
C SER A 61 -2.05 3.65 3.47
N VAL A 62 -1.98 2.56 2.72
CA VAL A 62 -2.06 2.60 1.25
C VAL A 62 -2.89 1.44 0.70
N LEU A 63 -3.82 1.75 -0.21
CA LEU A 63 -4.51 0.78 -1.04
C LEU A 63 -4.14 1.03 -2.50
N GLU A 64 -3.60 0.04 -3.20
CA GLU A 64 -3.40 0.11 -4.65
C GLU A 64 -4.21 -0.97 -5.34
N ALA A 65 -4.96 -0.57 -6.35
CA ALA A 65 -5.78 -1.48 -7.11
C ALA A 65 -5.66 -1.14 -8.60
N VAL A 66 -5.94 -2.13 -9.45
CA VAL A 66 -5.92 -1.95 -10.90
C VAL A 66 -7.17 -2.52 -11.52
N ARG A 67 -7.64 -1.90 -12.59
CA ARG A 67 -8.78 -2.39 -13.36
C ARG A 67 -8.42 -2.39 -14.85
N GLY A 68 -9.11 -3.26 -15.59
CA GLY A 68 -9.03 -3.30 -17.04
C GLY A 68 -7.80 -4.07 -17.55
N SER A 69 -7.69 -4.14 -18.87
CA SER A 69 -6.62 -4.85 -19.55
C SER A 69 -6.05 -4.03 -20.70
N LYS A 70 -4.84 -4.36 -21.13
CA LYS A 70 -4.20 -3.70 -22.29
C LYS A 70 -5.06 -3.80 -23.55
N LEU A 71 -5.71 -4.96 -23.76
CA LEU A 71 -6.63 -5.18 -24.88
C LEU A 71 -7.91 -4.36 -24.75
N GLY A 72 -8.39 -4.17 -23.52
CA GLY A 72 -9.61 -3.42 -23.23
C GLY A 72 -9.56 -1.97 -23.68
N GLY A 73 -8.40 -1.31 -23.55
CA GLY A 73 -8.28 0.08 -24.00
C GLY A 73 -8.15 0.25 -25.52
N VAL A 74 -7.95 -0.82 -26.30
CA VAL A 74 -8.07 -0.73 -27.78
C VAL A 74 -9.53 -0.54 -28.19
N THR A 75 -10.45 -1.21 -27.48
CA THR A 75 -11.89 -1.13 -27.73
C THR A 75 -12.58 0.06 -27.09
N LEU A 76 -11.85 0.87 -26.30
CA LEU A 76 -12.37 2.03 -25.55
C LEU A 76 -13.62 1.73 -24.69
N THR A 77 -13.85 0.47 -24.32
CA THR A 77 -14.98 0.11 -23.45
C THR A 77 -14.67 0.59 -22.02
N PRO A 78 -15.49 1.46 -21.40
CA PRO A 78 -15.17 2.11 -20.13
C PRO A 78 -14.78 1.14 -19.01
N GLY A 79 -15.51 0.02 -18.86
CA GLY A 79 -15.23 -1.01 -17.85
C GLY A 79 -13.94 -1.82 -18.08
N ARG A 80 -13.30 -1.69 -19.26
CA ARG A 80 -12.09 -2.43 -19.62
C ARG A 80 -10.85 -1.54 -19.79
N LEU A 81 -10.99 -0.22 -19.63
CA LEU A 81 -9.86 0.70 -19.70
C LEU A 81 -8.83 0.37 -18.61
N PRO A 82 -7.52 0.27 -18.95
CA PRO A 82 -6.49 -0.03 -17.97
C PRO A 82 -6.24 1.17 -17.05
N VAL A 83 -6.68 1.06 -15.80
CA VAL A 83 -6.59 2.13 -14.78
C VAL A 83 -5.87 1.60 -13.54
N GLY A 84 -5.02 2.43 -12.96
CA GLY A 84 -4.47 2.27 -11.62
C GLY A 84 -5.18 3.22 -10.66
N LEU A 85 -5.53 2.71 -9.48
CA LEU A 85 -6.10 3.45 -8.37
C LEU A 85 -5.14 3.30 -7.19
N ARG A 86 -4.76 4.43 -6.59
CA ARG A 86 -4.00 4.49 -5.35
C ARG A 86 -4.77 5.35 -4.36
N ILE A 87 -4.96 4.83 -3.15
CA ILE A 87 -5.60 5.55 -2.04
C ILE A 87 -4.62 5.57 -0.87
N GLY A 88 -4.16 6.76 -0.50
CA GLY A 88 -3.42 7.00 0.73
C GLY A 88 -4.36 7.35 1.88
N LEU A 89 -4.07 6.84 3.07
CA LEU A 89 -4.79 7.06 4.31
C LEU A 89 -3.77 7.53 5.34
N GLU A 90 -3.87 8.78 5.74
CA GLU A 90 -2.98 9.41 6.73
C GLU A 90 -3.80 9.75 7.97
N ALA A 91 -3.34 9.37 9.16
CA ALA A 91 -4.00 9.76 10.40
C ALA A 91 -3.88 11.27 10.62
N ALA A 92 -4.94 11.91 11.10
CA ALA A 92 -4.95 13.32 11.48
C ALA A 92 -5.54 13.46 12.89
N ASP A 93 -5.34 14.61 13.56
CA ASP A 93 -5.66 14.82 14.98
C ASP A 93 -7.06 14.36 15.41
N SER A 94 -8.06 14.48 14.54
CA SER A 94 -9.46 14.10 14.80
C SER A 94 -10.08 13.16 13.75
N GLY A 95 -9.26 12.48 12.95
CA GLY A 95 -9.77 11.59 11.90
C GLY A 95 -8.72 11.08 10.95
N CYS A 96 -9.02 11.08 9.66
CA CYS A 96 -8.06 10.73 8.62
C CYS A 96 -8.17 11.61 7.38
N ARG A 97 -7.02 11.75 6.72
CA ARG A 97 -6.88 12.36 5.40
C ARG A 97 -6.80 11.23 4.38
N VAL A 98 -7.68 11.29 3.39
CA VAL A 98 -7.78 10.32 2.30
C VAL A 98 -7.30 10.99 1.02
N ALA A 99 -6.21 10.50 0.44
CA ALA A 99 -5.69 10.97 -0.84
C ALA A 99 -5.96 9.91 -1.92
N VAL A 100 -6.73 10.26 -2.93
CA VAL A 100 -7.10 9.37 -4.05
C VAL A 100 -6.37 9.82 -5.29
N LEU A 101 -5.70 8.88 -5.96
CA LEU A 101 -5.01 9.09 -7.22
C LEU A 101 -5.42 8.00 -8.21
N LEU A 102 -5.91 8.42 -9.36
CA LEU A 102 -6.16 7.59 -10.52
C LEU A 102 -5.11 7.91 -11.57
N THR A 103 -4.54 6.88 -12.15
CA THR A 103 -3.61 6.98 -13.28
C THR A 103 -4.03 6.03 -14.36
N ASP A 104 -3.91 6.44 -15.62
CA ASP A 104 -4.05 5.47 -16.68
C ASP A 104 -2.82 4.52 -16.69
N ARG A 105 -3.04 3.29 -17.15
CA ARG A 105 -1.98 2.28 -17.30
C ARG A 105 -1.75 1.93 -18.76
N TRP A 106 -1.95 2.88 -19.68
CA TRP A 106 -1.70 2.65 -21.09
C TRP A 106 -0.19 2.38 -21.33
N PRO A 107 0.17 1.29 -22.03
CA PRO A 107 1.56 1.00 -22.34
C PRO A 107 2.02 1.86 -23.53
N GLY A 108 2.87 2.85 -23.28
CA GLY A 108 3.56 3.61 -24.31
C GLY A 108 3.24 5.11 -24.33
N LYS A 109 4.23 5.90 -24.75
CA LYS A 109 4.13 7.36 -24.94
C LYS A 109 3.46 7.73 -26.28
N VAL A 110 3.41 6.80 -27.23
CA VAL A 110 2.96 7.02 -28.61
C VAL A 110 1.72 6.15 -28.87
N GLY A 111 0.64 6.74 -29.36
CA GLY A 111 -0.56 6.00 -29.79
C GLY A 111 -1.76 6.02 -28.83
N ARG A 112 -1.85 7.02 -27.93
CA ARG A 112 -3.12 7.30 -27.28
C ARG A 112 -4.08 7.91 -28.30
N ASN A 113 -5.04 7.12 -28.77
CA ASN A 113 -6.11 7.64 -29.61
C ASN A 113 -6.92 8.66 -28.80
N TRP A 114 -7.25 9.81 -29.40
CA TRP A 114 -7.98 10.93 -28.76
C TRP A 114 -9.26 10.50 -28.03
N GLY A 115 -9.98 9.51 -28.58
CA GLY A 115 -11.17 8.92 -27.94
C GLY A 115 -10.90 8.25 -26.59
N ALA A 116 -9.66 7.86 -26.30
CA ALA A 116 -9.28 7.29 -25.01
C ALA A 116 -9.30 8.32 -23.89
N THR A 117 -8.86 9.56 -24.15
CA THR A 117 -8.77 10.60 -23.11
C THR A 117 -10.14 10.92 -22.54
N GLY A 118 -11.15 11.14 -23.39
CA GLY A 118 -12.53 11.37 -22.95
C GLY A 118 -13.06 10.21 -22.11
N ALA A 119 -12.84 8.98 -22.57
CA ALA A 119 -13.28 7.78 -21.86
C ALA A 119 -12.58 7.60 -20.50
N TYR A 120 -11.29 7.94 -20.38
CA TYR A 120 -10.58 7.96 -19.10
C TYR A 120 -11.09 9.05 -18.16
N VAL A 121 -11.36 10.26 -18.67
CA VAL A 121 -11.86 11.37 -17.85
C VAL A 121 -13.24 11.05 -17.27
N GLU A 122 -14.15 10.52 -18.08
CA GLU A 122 -15.47 10.07 -17.62
C GLU A 122 -15.34 8.95 -16.57
N LEU A 123 -14.47 7.97 -16.85
CA LEU A 123 -14.19 6.87 -15.94
C LEU A 123 -13.61 7.35 -14.61
N PHE A 124 -12.67 8.31 -14.64
CA PHE A 124 -12.06 8.88 -13.45
C PHE A 124 -13.09 9.64 -12.62
N GLY A 125 -13.92 10.46 -13.26
CA GLY A 125 -15.02 11.15 -12.60
C GLY A 125 -15.99 10.18 -11.92
N SER A 126 -16.36 9.08 -12.60
CA SER A 126 -17.24 8.04 -12.03
C SER A 126 -16.61 7.38 -10.78
N VAL A 127 -15.34 6.99 -10.84
CA VAL A 127 -14.64 6.36 -9.71
C VAL A 127 -14.50 7.32 -8.54
N LEU A 128 -14.10 8.58 -8.78
CA LEU A 128 -13.96 9.59 -7.74
C LEU A 128 -15.32 9.93 -7.09
N THR A 129 -16.40 9.98 -7.87
CA THR A 129 -17.77 10.18 -7.35
C THR A 129 -18.20 9.02 -6.45
N ALA A 130 -17.89 7.77 -6.83
CA ALA A 130 -18.20 6.61 -6.00
C ALA A 130 -17.41 6.61 -4.67
N VAL A 131 -16.12 7.00 -4.71
CA VAL A 131 -15.30 7.17 -3.51
C VAL A 131 -15.84 8.29 -2.62
N ASP A 132 -16.17 9.45 -3.19
CA ASP A 132 -16.74 10.58 -2.45
C ASP A 132 -18.10 10.21 -1.83
N ALA A 133 -18.95 9.45 -2.53
CA ALA A 133 -20.21 8.95 -1.98
C ALA A 133 -19.98 8.01 -0.78
N THR A 134 -18.96 7.15 -0.84
CA THR A 134 -18.58 6.30 0.30
C THR A 134 -18.09 7.11 1.49
N LEU A 135 -17.22 8.10 1.27
CA LEU A 135 -16.71 8.96 2.34
C LEU A 135 -17.81 9.86 2.92
N SER A 136 -18.75 10.32 2.09
CA SER A 136 -19.87 11.15 2.52
C SER A 136 -20.84 10.40 3.43
N ARG A 137 -20.98 9.08 3.27
CA ARG A 137 -21.76 8.24 4.20
C ARG A 137 -21.07 8.06 5.55
N LEU A 138 -19.74 8.11 5.59
CA LEU A 138 -18.96 8.00 6.83
C LEU A 138 -18.94 9.32 7.59
N ASP A 139 -18.82 10.43 6.88
CA ASP A 139 -18.79 11.77 7.45
C ASP A 139 -19.57 12.77 6.56
N PRO A 140 -20.88 12.90 6.77
CA PRO A 140 -21.72 13.83 6.02
C PRO A 140 -21.35 15.31 6.27
N ALA A 141 -20.80 15.63 7.44
CA ALA A 141 -20.44 17.00 7.79
C ALA A 141 -19.21 17.46 7.01
N ALA A 142 -18.18 16.63 6.91
CA ALA A 142 -17.01 16.94 6.09
C ALA A 142 -17.32 16.95 4.59
N ALA A 143 -18.24 16.11 4.12
CA ALA A 143 -18.61 16.00 2.70
C ALA A 143 -19.07 17.33 2.08
N ALA A 144 -19.74 18.18 2.85
CA ALA A 144 -20.17 19.51 2.40
C ALA A 144 -18.99 20.44 2.03
N SER A 145 -17.78 20.11 2.50
CA SER A 145 -16.55 20.89 2.29
C SER A 145 -15.54 20.21 1.37
N PHE A 146 -15.92 19.12 0.69
CA PHE A 146 -15.01 18.43 -0.22
C PHE A 146 -14.63 19.31 -1.41
N PRO A 147 -13.32 19.57 -1.64
CA PRO A 147 -12.91 20.32 -2.80
C PRO A 147 -13.17 19.52 -4.08
N PRO A 148 -13.36 20.18 -5.23
CA PRO A 148 -13.43 19.48 -6.51
C PRO A 148 -12.17 18.62 -6.72
N TRP A 149 -12.33 17.51 -7.43
CA TRP A 149 -11.18 16.70 -7.82
C TRP A 149 -10.39 17.41 -8.92
N TRP A 150 -9.08 17.18 -8.94
CA TRP A 150 -8.18 17.72 -9.94
C TRP A 150 -7.91 16.68 -11.04
N ARG A 151 -7.47 17.16 -12.21
CA ARG A 151 -7.06 16.33 -13.34
C ARG A 151 -5.82 16.88 -14.01
N ASP A 152 -4.97 15.97 -14.45
CA ASP A 152 -3.83 16.25 -15.31
C ASP A 152 -3.99 15.43 -16.59
N THR A 153 -4.12 16.11 -17.72
CA THR A 153 -4.26 15.47 -19.02
C THR A 153 -2.93 15.31 -19.79
N GLY A 154 -1.80 15.67 -19.17
CA GLY A 154 -0.49 15.76 -19.82
C GLY A 154 -0.30 17.08 -20.57
N SER A 155 0.96 17.52 -20.68
CA SER A 155 1.37 18.86 -21.12
C SER A 155 1.44 19.09 -22.64
N GLY A 156 0.81 18.28 -23.49
CA GLY A 156 0.92 18.45 -24.94
C GLY A 156 -0.19 17.77 -25.72
N ASP A 157 -0.58 18.37 -26.84
CA ASP A 157 -1.43 17.81 -27.90
C ASP A 157 -2.97 17.97 -27.83
N VAL A 158 -3.50 18.93 -27.06
CA VAL A 158 -4.92 19.31 -27.24
C VAL A 158 -5.09 20.48 -28.24
N ALA A 159 -4.21 21.49 -28.20
CA ALA A 159 -4.32 22.66 -29.08
C ALA A 159 -3.55 22.54 -30.42
N VAL A 160 -2.40 21.86 -30.43
CA VAL A 160 -1.51 21.83 -31.61
C VAL A 160 -1.93 20.81 -32.68
N MET A 161 -2.72 19.78 -32.31
CA MET A 161 -3.09 18.68 -33.22
C MET A 161 -4.51 18.72 -33.78
N GLN A 162 -5.36 19.70 -33.43
CA GLN A 162 -6.67 19.87 -34.08
C GLN A 162 -6.54 20.06 -35.61
N ASN A 163 -5.40 20.58 -36.08
CA ASN A 163 -5.09 20.74 -37.50
C ASN A 163 -4.59 19.47 -38.21
N ALA A 164 -4.10 18.45 -37.48
CA ALA A 164 -3.55 17.22 -38.07
C ALA A 164 -4.60 16.10 -38.23
N ALA A 165 -5.66 16.13 -37.43
CA ALA A 165 -6.72 15.11 -37.39
C ALA A 165 -7.56 15.03 -38.68
N SER A 166 -7.65 16.13 -39.44
CA SER A 166 -8.34 16.14 -40.74
C SER A 166 -7.62 15.32 -41.82
N ARG A 167 -6.31 15.07 -41.66
CA ARG A 167 -5.50 14.29 -42.63
C ARG A 167 -5.29 12.83 -42.23
N ALA A 168 -5.30 12.52 -40.93
CA ALA A 168 -5.02 11.17 -40.43
C ALA A 168 -6.21 10.19 -40.55
N ALA A 169 -7.46 10.69 -40.59
CA ALA A 169 -8.66 9.86 -40.74
C ALA A 169 -8.73 9.08 -42.08
N GLN A 170 -7.93 9.49 -43.09
CA GLN A 170 -7.86 8.80 -44.38
C GLN A 170 -6.85 7.64 -44.41
N ALA A 171 -5.94 7.52 -43.44
CA ALA A 171 -4.85 6.52 -43.47
C ALA A 171 -5.15 5.24 -42.64
N GLN A 172 -6.21 5.24 -41.83
CA GLN A 172 -6.47 4.20 -40.83
C GLN A 172 -7.05 2.88 -41.38
N ALA A 173 -7.38 2.81 -42.66
CA ALA A 173 -7.95 1.61 -43.28
C ALA A 173 -6.93 0.52 -43.66
N ALA A 174 -5.61 0.78 -43.59
CA ALA A 174 -4.59 -0.11 -44.17
C ALA A 174 -3.73 -0.92 -43.18
N LEU A 175 -3.76 -0.62 -41.87
CA LEU A 175 -2.69 -1.05 -40.93
C LEU A 175 -3.04 -2.20 -39.95
N SER A 176 -4.14 -2.93 -40.16
CA SER A 176 -4.64 -3.92 -39.18
C SER A 176 -4.09 -5.35 -39.29
N ARG A 177 -2.86 -5.60 -39.79
CA ARG A 177 -2.40 -6.99 -40.06
C ARG A 177 -1.14 -7.52 -39.35
N HIS A 178 -0.47 -6.81 -38.43
CA HIS A 178 0.88 -7.27 -38.02
C HIS A 178 1.34 -7.17 -36.55
N THR A 179 0.49 -7.41 -35.53
CA THR A 179 0.99 -7.41 -34.14
C THR A 179 0.39 -8.50 -33.23
N SER A 180 0.86 -9.75 -33.36
CA SER A 180 0.48 -10.89 -32.48
C SER A 180 1.65 -11.65 -31.83
N ARG A 181 2.82 -11.04 -31.57
CA ARG A 181 4.00 -11.81 -31.10
C ARG A 181 4.72 -11.35 -29.83
N LEU A 182 4.13 -10.53 -28.95
CA LEU A 182 4.90 -9.95 -27.83
C LEU A 182 4.21 -9.90 -26.46
N LEU A 183 3.33 -10.86 -26.12
CA LEU A 183 2.60 -10.80 -24.85
C LEU A 183 2.57 -12.13 -24.08
N ASP A 184 3.70 -12.43 -23.43
CA ASP A 184 3.73 -13.26 -22.21
C ASP A 184 4.50 -12.50 -21.13
N GLY A 185 4.00 -12.53 -19.90
CA GLY A 185 4.76 -12.02 -18.75
C GLY A 185 3.97 -11.70 -17.48
N GLY A 186 3.82 -12.71 -16.61
CA GLY A 186 4.03 -12.53 -15.17
C GLY A 186 2.80 -12.33 -14.27
N SER A 187 2.23 -13.43 -13.79
CA SER A 187 1.51 -13.45 -12.50
C SER A 187 2.52 -13.37 -11.36
N GLY A 188 2.62 -12.20 -10.71
CA GLY A 188 3.52 -11.96 -9.57
C GLY A 188 2.92 -12.37 -8.22
N PRO A 189 3.76 -12.68 -7.20
CA PRO A 189 3.32 -13.00 -5.84
C PRO A 189 2.76 -11.76 -5.13
N ALA A 190 1.97 -11.95 -4.06
CA ALA A 190 1.29 -10.90 -3.29
C ALA A 190 2.23 -9.74 -2.88
N ARG A 191 1.81 -8.49 -3.12
CA ARG A 191 2.67 -7.29 -3.02
C ARG A 191 2.13 -6.29 -1.97
N GLY A 192 2.61 -6.38 -0.72
CA GLY A 192 2.62 -5.24 0.23
C GLY A 192 3.83 -4.33 -0.01
N ALA A 193 4.02 -3.24 0.78
CA ALA A 193 5.37 -2.69 0.93
C ALA A 193 6.17 -3.73 1.68
N SER A 194 7.03 -4.38 0.93
CA SER A 194 7.93 -5.39 1.43
C SER A 194 9.24 -4.70 1.76
N VAL A 195 9.67 -4.77 3.01
CA VAL A 195 11.03 -4.47 3.46
C VAL A 195 12.05 -5.17 2.55
N SER A 196 11.72 -6.36 2.07
CA SER A 196 12.48 -7.14 1.08
C SER A 196 12.80 -6.40 -0.24
N ARG A 197 12.13 -5.28 -0.57
CA ARG A 197 12.43 -4.47 -1.76
C ARG A 197 13.56 -3.45 -1.57
N SER A 198 13.99 -3.22 -0.33
CA SER A 198 15.08 -2.30 -0.03
C SER A 198 16.44 -2.77 -0.57
N GLY A 199 16.57 -4.08 -0.86
CA GLY A 199 17.84 -4.70 -1.25
C GLY A 199 18.79 -4.94 -0.08
N VAL A 200 18.29 -4.81 1.15
CA VAL A 200 19.01 -5.10 2.39
C VAL A 200 18.49 -6.42 2.96
N ASP A 201 19.35 -7.21 3.60
CA ASP A 201 18.96 -8.50 4.21
C ASP A 201 18.37 -8.34 5.62
N THR A 202 18.71 -7.23 6.29
CA THR A 202 18.35 -6.93 7.67
C THR A 202 17.63 -5.59 7.78
N PHE A 203 16.59 -5.54 8.61
CA PHE A 203 15.89 -4.33 9.05
C PHE A 203 16.14 -4.13 10.55
N VAL A 204 16.40 -2.90 10.94
CA VAL A 204 16.92 -2.55 12.26
C VAL A 204 15.96 -1.58 12.93
N PHE A 205 15.44 -1.96 14.09
CA PHE A 205 14.73 -1.04 14.98
C PHE A 205 15.72 -0.48 16.00
N GLU A 206 15.87 0.84 16.04
CA GLU A 206 16.82 1.51 16.92
C GLU A 206 16.09 2.34 17.97
N THR A 207 16.42 2.11 19.23
CA THR A 207 16.09 3.00 20.35
C THR A 207 17.37 3.66 20.87
N PRO A 208 17.30 4.67 21.76
CA PRO A 208 18.51 5.28 22.33
C PRO A 208 19.48 4.27 22.95
N ASP A 209 18.95 3.26 23.66
CA ASP A 209 19.74 2.33 24.49
C ASP A 209 19.91 0.93 23.88
N ALA A 210 19.08 0.56 22.90
CA ALA A 210 19.02 -0.80 22.37
C ALA A 210 18.70 -0.86 20.87
N VAL A 211 19.16 -1.92 20.24
CA VAL A 211 18.97 -2.20 18.82
C VAL A 211 18.35 -3.59 18.67
N ALA A 212 17.37 -3.72 17.79
CA ALA A 212 16.78 -4.99 17.39
C ALA A 212 16.94 -5.19 15.89
N GLU A 213 17.75 -6.19 15.52
CA GLU A 213 17.98 -6.59 14.14
C GLU A 213 17.05 -7.75 13.76
N VAL A 214 16.33 -7.61 12.65
CA VAL A 214 15.46 -8.66 12.12
C VAL A 214 15.71 -8.85 10.63
N SER A 215 15.55 -10.06 10.11
CA SER A 215 15.60 -10.27 8.66
C SER A 215 14.44 -9.53 7.98
N THR A 216 14.62 -9.12 6.72
CA THR A 216 13.57 -8.41 5.97
C THR A 216 12.32 -9.25 5.75
N GLU A 217 12.46 -10.57 5.55
CA GLU A 217 11.33 -11.50 5.50
C GLU A 217 10.53 -11.52 6.83
N LEU A 218 11.24 -11.47 7.96
CA LEU A 218 10.58 -11.43 9.26
C LEU A 218 9.91 -10.09 9.51
N ALA A 219 10.53 -8.98 9.09
CA ALA A 219 9.92 -7.65 9.14
C ALA A 219 8.65 -7.58 8.27
N ASP A 220 8.64 -8.19 7.09
CA ASP A 220 7.44 -8.34 6.25
C ASP A 220 6.34 -9.13 6.98
N GLY A 221 6.73 -10.22 7.66
CA GLY A 221 5.84 -10.98 8.54
C GLY A 221 5.26 -10.12 9.67
N MET A 222 6.06 -9.26 10.29
CA MET A 222 5.63 -8.34 11.35
C MET A 222 4.60 -7.32 10.84
N LEU A 223 4.83 -6.72 9.66
CA LEU A 223 3.90 -5.78 9.02
C LEU A 223 2.58 -6.46 8.63
N MET A 224 2.65 -7.68 8.11
CA MET A 224 1.46 -8.49 7.81
C MET A 224 0.66 -8.75 9.09
N VAL A 225 1.31 -9.14 10.19
CA VAL A 225 0.65 -9.34 11.49
C VAL A 225 0.03 -8.04 11.98
N GLY A 226 0.73 -6.91 11.87
CA GLY A 226 0.20 -5.61 12.24
C GLY A 226 -1.08 -5.25 11.47
N THR A 227 -1.10 -5.51 10.17
CA THR A 227 -2.29 -5.33 9.32
C THR A 227 -3.44 -6.28 9.72
N LEU A 228 -3.14 -7.53 10.08
CA LEU A 228 -4.14 -8.46 10.58
C LEU A 228 -4.73 -8.00 11.92
N VAL A 229 -3.88 -7.59 12.87
CA VAL A 229 -4.26 -7.11 14.21
C VAL A 229 -5.21 -5.90 14.11
N THR A 230 -4.90 -4.94 13.25
CA THR A 230 -5.68 -3.71 13.08
C THR A 230 -6.98 -3.92 12.32
N SER A 231 -7.00 -4.81 11.33
CA SER A 231 -8.22 -5.14 10.58
C SER A 231 -9.19 -6.01 11.38
N ARG A 232 -8.66 -6.90 12.25
CA ARG A 232 -9.45 -7.86 13.04
C ARG A 232 -8.87 -8.00 14.46
N PRO A 233 -9.12 -7.02 15.35
CA PRO A 233 -8.50 -7.02 16.67
C PRO A 233 -8.97 -8.15 17.61
N GLY A 234 -10.13 -8.74 17.35
CA GLY A 234 -10.69 -9.79 18.19
C GLY A 234 -10.81 -9.34 19.66
N ALA A 235 -10.26 -10.13 20.59
CA ALA A 235 -10.26 -9.84 22.02
C ALA A 235 -9.02 -9.05 22.51
N MET A 236 -8.27 -8.41 21.61
CA MET A 236 -7.09 -7.64 22.02
C MET A 236 -7.47 -6.32 22.72
N PRO A 237 -6.66 -5.85 23.70
CA PRO A 237 -6.87 -4.55 24.33
C PRO A 237 -6.83 -3.40 23.30
N PRO A 238 -7.80 -2.47 23.30
CA PRO A 238 -7.84 -1.36 22.33
C PRO A 238 -6.58 -0.50 22.31
N ALA A 239 -5.96 -0.26 23.47
CA ALA A 239 -4.71 0.49 23.57
C ALA A 239 -3.56 -0.17 22.80
N LEU A 240 -3.43 -1.50 22.90
CA LEU A 240 -2.42 -2.26 22.16
C LEU A 240 -2.71 -2.22 20.64
N VAL A 241 -3.98 -2.30 20.24
CA VAL A 241 -4.36 -2.22 18.82
C VAL A 241 -3.98 -0.85 18.24
N ALA A 242 -4.24 0.23 18.97
CA ALA A 242 -3.87 1.58 18.57
C ALA A 242 -2.34 1.76 18.47
N GLN A 243 -1.58 1.23 19.43
CA GLN A 243 -0.12 1.24 19.40
C GLN A 243 0.45 0.46 18.21
N VAL A 244 -0.08 -0.75 17.94
CA VAL A 244 0.30 -1.54 16.75
C VAL A 244 -0.01 -0.77 15.47
N GLN A 245 -1.20 -0.17 15.37
CA GLN A 245 -1.58 0.62 14.20
C GLN A 245 -0.63 1.80 13.97
N SER A 246 -0.31 2.54 15.02
CA SER A 246 0.60 3.69 14.96
C SER A 246 2.02 3.28 14.54
N LEU A 247 2.56 2.21 15.13
CA LEU A 247 3.88 1.70 14.78
C LEU A 247 3.92 1.24 13.32
N VAL A 248 2.96 0.43 12.87
CA VAL A 248 2.95 -0.09 11.49
C VAL A 248 2.83 1.05 10.49
N PHE A 249 1.98 2.04 10.76
CA PHE A 249 1.85 3.23 9.92
C PHE A 249 3.19 3.97 9.77
N ARG A 250 3.89 4.24 10.89
CA ARG A 250 5.19 4.93 10.85
C ARG A 250 6.27 4.12 10.15
N VAL A 251 6.28 2.79 10.31
CA VAL A 251 7.23 1.93 9.58
C VAL A 251 6.94 1.94 8.08
N GLU A 252 5.68 1.85 7.66
CA GLU A 252 5.31 1.95 6.24
C GLU A 252 5.70 3.31 5.63
N GLU A 253 5.42 4.40 6.34
CA GLU A 253 5.80 5.75 5.94
C GLU A 253 7.32 5.90 5.83
N HIS A 254 8.06 5.40 6.82
CA HIS A 254 9.51 5.39 6.81
C HIS A 254 10.06 4.61 5.61
N LEU A 255 9.53 3.42 5.31
CA LEU A 255 9.93 2.62 4.15
C LEU A 255 9.63 3.34 2.83
N ALA A 256 8.51 4.06 2.75
CA ALA A 256 8.15 4.84 1.57
C ALA A 256 9.07 6.05 1.37
N ALA A 257 9.46 6.73 2.46
CA ALA A 257 10.31 7.91 2.42
C ALA A 257 11.81 7.57 2.24
N ALA A 258 12.30 6.55 2.95
CA ALA A 258 13.72 6.22 3.01
C ALA A 258 14.25 5.53 1.74
N GLY A 259 13.36 5.07 0.85
CA GLY A 259 13.67 4.39 -0.42
C GLY A 259 14.34 3.02 -0.25
N ARG A 260 15.46 2.96 0.50
CA ARG A 260 16.27 1.77 0.83
C ARG A 260 16.79 1.74 2.27
N GLY A 261 16.44 2.72 3.12
CA GLY A 261 16.86 2.69 4.52
C GLY A 261 16.31 1.47 5.26
N SER A 262 17.20 0.72 5.92
CA SER A 262 16.83 -0.40 6.80
C SER A 262 16.72 -0.01 8.27
N LEU A 263 17.06 1.22 8.64
CA LEU A 263 17.15 1.69 10.02
C LEU A 263 15.92 2.52 10.39
N PHE A 264 15.06 1.97 11.24
CA PHE A 264 13.88 2.64 11.74
C PHE A 264 14.09 3.18 13.18
N PRO A 265 13.94 4.49 13.41
CA PRO A 265 14.03 5.07 14.75
C PRO A 265 12.77 4.76 15.56
N ALA A 266 12.87 3.78 16.47
CA ALA A 266 11.84 3.40 17.42
C ALA A 266 11.93 4.19 18.73
N THR A 267 10.78 4.49 19.33
CA THR A 267 10.70 5.10 20.67
C THR A 267 10.71 4.02 21.75
N PRO A 268 11.02 4.34 23.02
CA PRO A 268 10.94 3.36 24.11
C PRO A 268 9.55 2.71 24.26
N ASP A 269 8.48 3.46 23.96
CA ASP A 269 7.10 2.95 23.98
C ASP A 269 6.81 1.92 22.87
N ASP A 270 7.63 1.90 21.80
CA ASP A 270 7.49 0.95 20.70
C ASP A 270 8.09 -0.42 21.02
N VAL A 271 9.02 -0.51 21.98
CA VAL A 271 9.72 -1.74 22.37
C VAL A 271 8.76 -2.91 22.63
N PRO A 272 7.72 -2.78 23.48
CA PRO A 272 6.77 -3.89 23.70
C PRO A 272 5.97 -4.25 22.45
N VAL A 273 5.67 -3.28 21.58
CA VAL A 273 4.88 -3.47 20.36
C VAL A 273 5.69 -4.21 19.29
N VAL A 274 6.94 -3.79 19.05
CA VAL A 274 7.90 -4.46 18.17
C VAL A 274 8.14 -5.89 18.66
N THR A 275 8.34 -6.08 19.96
CA THR A 275 8.52 -7.42 20.56
C THR A 275 7.29 -8.29 20.34
N PHE A 276 6.08 -7.75 20.54
CA PHE A 276 4.84 -8.46 20.27
C PHE A 276 4.71 -8.87 18.80
N LEU A 277 4.93 -7.94 17.86
CA LEU A 277 4.85 -8.23 16.42
C LEU A 277 5.88 -9.27 15.99
N HIS A 278 7.12 -9.16 16.50
CA HIS A 278 8.19 -10.13 16.25
C HIS A 278 7.79 -11.54 16.71
N GLN A 279 7.30 -11.68 17.95
CA GLN A 279 6.83 -12.97 18.48
C GLN A 279 5.69 -13.55 17.63
N GLN A 280 4.71 -12.74 17.26
CA GLN A 280 3.57 -13.21 16.46
C GLN A 280 3.98 -13.60 15.03
N ALA A 281 4.92 -12.87 14.41
CA ALA A 281 5.46 -13.22 13.10
C ALA A 281 6.22 -14.54 13.15
N ARG A 282 7.08 -14.74 14.16
CA ARG A 282 7.80 -16.01 14.39
C ARG A 282 6.84 -17.19 14.62
N LEU A 283 5.84 -17.02 15.49
CA LEU A 283 4.83 -18.06 15.74
C LEU A 283 4.10 -18.47 14.45
N ARG A 284 3.70 -17.50 13.62
CA ARG A 284 3.02 -17.76 12.35
C ARG A 284 3.94 -18.35 11.28
N GLY A 285 5.24 -18.10 11.36
CA GLY A 285 6.24 -18.76 10.52
C GLY A 285 6.45 -20.24 10.85
N MET A 286 6.25 -20.64 12.12
CA MET A 286 6.42 -22.04 12.57
C MET A 286 5.15 -22.88 12.47
N LEU A 287 3.97 -22.23 12.54
CA LEU A 287 2.69 -22.94 12.52
C LEU A 287 2.18 -23.13 11.08
N PRO A 288 1.55 -24.28 10.77
CA PRO A 288 0.95 -24.49 9.46
C PRO A 288 -0.15 -23.47 9.23
N VAL A 289 0.04 -22.63 8.20
CA VAL A 289 -0.91 -21.60 7.81
C VAL A 289 -1.98 -22.22 6.91
N ARG A 290 -3.25 -21.89 7.20
CA ARG A 290 -4.41 -22.23 6.38
C ARG A 290 -5.25 -20.98 6.15
N THR A 291 -5.98 -20.95 5.05
CA THR A 291 -6.90 -19.85 4.75
C THR A 291 -8.32 -20.37 4.93
N LEU A 292 -9.05 -19.79 5.87
CA LEU A 292 -10.49 -20.01 6.02
C LEU A 292 -11.22 -18.99 5.13
N ARG A 293 -11.84 -19.51 4.06
CA ARG A 293 -12.72 -18.77 3.15
C ARG A 293 -14.16 -18.92 3.63
N THR A 294 -14.81 -17.82 3.99
CA THR A 294 -16.22 -17.81 4.40
C THR A 294 -17.05 -17.17 3.29
N CYS A 295 -17.95 -17.92 2.66
CA CYS A 295 -18.79 -17.38 1.60
C CYS A 295 -19.59 -16.18 2.11
N THR A 296 -19.54 -15.05 1.41
CA THR A 296 -20.24 -13.83 1.81
C THR A 296 -21.77 -13.99 1.74
N THR A 297 -22.27 -14.83 0.83
CA THR A 297 -23.69 -15.10 0.62
C THR A 297 -24.27 -16.09 1.64
N CYS A 298 -23.75 -17.32 1.69
CA CYS A 298 -24.34 -18.40 2.49
C CYS A 298 -23.58 -18.76 3.77
N ARG A 299 -22.49 -18.02 4.06
CA ARG A 299 -21.63 -18.20 5.25
C ARG A 299 -21.00 -19.59 5.39
N LEU A 300 -20.96 -20.38 4.31
CA LEU A 300 -20.24 -21.65 4.32
C LEU A 300 -18.74 -21.40 4.48
N GLU A 301 -18.17 -22.06 5.48
CA GLU A 301 -16.75 -22.03 5.78
C GLU A 301 -16.02 -23.15 5.01
N LYS A 302 -14.94 -22.80 4.31
CA LYS A 302 -14.03 -23.74 3.66
C LYS A 302 -12.60 -23.40 4.04
N VAL A 303 -11.90 -24.36 4.66
CA VAL A 303 -10.47 -24.24 4.92
C VAL A 303 -9.70 -24.72 3.69
N THR A 304 -8.86 -23.85 3.14
CA THR A 304 -7.96 -24.18 2.04
C THR A 304 -6.51 -24.21 2.52
N ASN A 305 -5.74 -25.12 1.95
CA ASN A 305 -4.30 -25.18 2.15
C ASN A 305 -3.62 -24.41 1.00
N PRO A 306 -3.05 -23.22 1.26
CA PRO A 306 -2.44 -22.40 0.21
C PRO A 306 -1.23 -23.10 -0.43
N GLU A 307 -0.51 -23.94 0.30
CA GLU A 307 0.61 -24.70 -0.27
C GLU A 307 0.11 -25.78 -1.22
N LEU A 308 -0.98 -26.46 -0.87
CA LEU A 308 -1.61 -27.45 -1.75
C LEU A 308 -2.17 -26.78 -3.01
N GLU A 309 -2.82 -25.62 -2.88
CA GLU A 309 -3.30 -24.85 -4.03
C GLU A 309 -2.13 -24.45 -4.96
N ARG A 310 -1.02 -23.98 -4.39
CA ARG A 310 0.20 -23.64 -5.16
C ARG A 310 0.80 -24.87 -5.85
N LEU A 311 0.86 -26.01 -5.17
CA LEU A 311 1.35 -27.26 -5.75
C LEU A 311 0.45 -27.74 -6.88
N GLN A 312 -0.88 -27.73 -6.69
CA GLN A 312 -1.86 -28.08 -7.71
C GLN A 312 -1.79 -27.16 -8.92
N GLU A 313 -1.65 -25.84 -8.71
CA GLU A 313 -1.46 -24.86 -9.77
C GLU A 313 -0.14 -25.10 -10.52
N ARG A 314 0.94 -25.43 -9.81
CA ARG A 314 2.22 -25.80 -10.44
C ARG A 314 2.07 -27.08 -11.27
N THR A 315 1.44 -28.13 -10.74
CA THR A 315 1.19 -29.39 -11.45
C THR A 315 0.31 -29.18 -12.67
N ARG A 316 -0.73 -28.35 -12.55
CA ARG A 316 -1.60 -27.95 -13.67
C ARG A 316 -0.79 -27.27 -14.76
N ARG A 317 0.02 -26.25 -14.42
CA ARG A 317 0.89 -25.57 -15.38
C ARG A 317 1.87 -26.52 -16.05
N THR A 318 2.50 -27.44 -15.31
CA THR A 318 3.41 -28.42 -15.91
C THR A 318 2.68 -29.39 -16.85
N ARG A 319 1.44 -29.78 -16.52
CA ARG A 319 0.62 -30.64 -17.38
C ARG A 319 0.17 -29.90 -18.65
N ASP A 320 -0.19 -28.63 -18.53
CA ASP A 320 -0.57 -27.79 -19.66
C ASP A 320 0.61 -27.61 -20.64
N LEU A 321 1.84 -27.45 -20.12
CA LEU A 321 3.06 -27.41 -20.93
C LEU A 321 3.38 -28.77 -21.59
N ALA A 322 3.29 -29.88 -20.84
CA ALA A 322 3.57 -31.21 -21.38
C ALA A 322 2.59 -31.62 -22.49
N THR A 323 1.30 -31.31 -22.32
CA THR A 323 0.27 -31.59 -23.35
C THR A 323 0.34 -30.67 -24.56
N GLY A 324 1.11 -29.57 -24.49
CA GLY A 324 1.37 -28.67 -25.62
C GLY A 324 2.39 -29.23 -26.62
N ILE A 325 3.29 -30.13 -26.21
CA ILE A 325 4.40 -30.60 -27.05
C ILE A 325 4.01 -31.81 -27.93
N SER A 326 2.97 -32.57 -27.58
CA SER A 326 2.59 -33.81 -28.29
C SER A 326 1.46 -33.67 -29.31
N ALA A 327 0.95 -32.47 -29.60
CA ALA A 327 -0.17 -32.28 -30.53
C ALA A 327 0.32 -31.87 -31.93
N VAL A 328 0.18 -32.79 -32.89
CA VAL A 328 0.43 -32.57 -34.32
C VAL A 328 -0.41 -31.39 -34.84
N VAL A 329 0.27 -30.53 -35.56
CA VAL A 329 -0.07 -29.17 -36.00
C VAL A 329 -1.40 -29.10 -36.77
N THR A 330 -2.45 -28.55 -36.16
CA THR A 330 -3.54 -27.88 -36.88
C THR A 330 -3.77 -26.47 -36.30
N PRO A 331 -3.58 -25.39 -37.09
CA PRO A 331 -3.53 -24.02 -36.59
C PRO A 331 -4.83 -23.50 -35.95
N TYR A 332 -5.98 -24.11 -36.24
CA TYR A 332 -7.27 -23.72 -35.66
C TYR A 332 -7.48 -24.19 -34.20
N VAL A 333 -6.79 -25.26 -33.78
CA VAL A 333 -6.87 -25.77 -32.38
C VAL A 333 -6.05 -24.87 -31.43
N LEU A 334 -5.04 -24.17 -31.94
CA LEU A 334 -4.18 -23.28 -31.14
C LEU A 334 -4.92 -22.05 -30.62
N ALA A 335 -5.80 -21.44 -31.41
CA ALA A 335 -6.56 -20.25 -30.99
C ALA A 335 -7.59 -20.55 -29.90
N GLY A 336 -8.30 -21.68 -30.00
CA GLY A 336 -9.26 -22.12 -28.98
C GLY A 336 -8.61 -22.50 -27.65
N ARG A 337 -7.42 -23.14 -27.69
CA ARG A 337 -6.69 -23.52 -26.47
C ARG A 337 -6.06 -22.34 -25.74
N LEU A 338 -5.62 -21.30 -26.44
CA LEU A 338 -5.10 -20.08 -25.80
C LEU A 338 -6.17 -19.37 -24.95
N VAL A 339 -7.44 -19.42 -25.38
CA VAL A 339 -8.56 -18.89 -24.59
C VAL A 339 -8.84 -19.75 -23.35
N GLN A 340 -8.75 -21.07 -23.47
CA GLN A 340 -8.90 -21.99 -22.32
C GLN A 340 -7.77 -21.89 -21.29
N LEU A 341 -6.54 -21.65 -21.74
CA LEU A 341 -5.38 -21.43 -20.86
C LEU A 341 -5.52 -20.16 -20.03
N ASN A 342 -6.25 -19.16 -20.53
CA ASN A 342 -6.50 -17.91 -19.81
C ASN A 342 -7.76 -17.94 -18.93
N SER A 343 -8.65 -18.93 -19.09
CA SER A 343 -9.76 -19.15 -18.17
C SER A 343 -9.28 -19.84 -16.90
N LYS A 344 -8.54 -19.11 -16.07
CA LYS A 344 -8.46 -19.43 -14.64
C LYS A 344 -9.88 -19.25 -14.10
N GLY A 345 -10.51 -20.34 -13.72
CA GLY A 345 -11.78 -20.28 -13.00
C GLY A 345 -11.65 -19.39 -11.76
N PRO A 346 -12.76 -18.98 -11.16
CA PRO A 346 -12.73 -18.14 -9.96
C PRO A 346 -11.91 -18.82 -8.86
N GLU A 347 -11.08 -18.05 -8.14
CA GLU A 347 -10.22 -18.56 -7.06
C GLU A 347 -11.03 -19.23 -5.93
N PHE A 348 -12.28 -18.83 -5.80
CA PHE A 348 -13.26 -19.44 -4.92
C PHE A 348 -14.60 -19.58 -5.64
N ALA A 349 -15.21 -20.77 -5.53
CA ALA A 349 -16.60 -20.99 -5.86
C ALA A 349 -17.23 -21.73 -4.68
N CYS A 350 -18.26 -21.13 -4.07
CA CYS A 350 -18.95 -21.74 -2.94
C CYS A 350 -19.68 -23.01 -3.42
N PRO A 351 -19.42 -24.19 -2.83
CA PRO A 351 -20.08 -25.43 -3.26
C PRO A 351 -21.58 -25.46 -2.92
N ARG A 352 -22.06 -24.58 -2.04
CA ARG A 352 -23.48 -24.53 -1.64
C ARG A 352 -24.32 -23.60 -2.51
N CYS A 353 -23.84 -22.38 -2.78
CA CYS A 353 -24.63 -21.35 -3.47
C CYS A 353 -23.97 -20.81 -4.75
N GLN A 354 -22.82 -21.36 -5.15
CA GLN A 354 -22.05 -20.90 -6.31
C GLN A 354 -21.60 -19.43 -6.26
N GLY A 355 -21.67 -18.79 -5.08
CA GLY A 355 -21.12 -17.46 -4.86
C GLY A 355 -19.62 -17.45 -5.10
N LEU A 356 -19.13 -16.39 -5.75
CA LEU A 356 -17.72 -16.23 -6.14
C LEU A 356 -16.89 -15.47 -5.10
N ASP A 357 -17.56 -14.83 -4.14
CA ASP A 357 -16.92 -14.03 -3.10
C ASP A 357 -16.83 -14.79 -1.77
N ALA A 358 -15.67 -14.66 -1.12
CA ALA A 358 -15.44 -15.15 0.22
C ALA A 358 -14.63 -14.15 1.05
N ASP A 359 -14.99 -14.04 2.33
CA ASP A 359 -14.15 -13.41 3.34
C ASP A 359 -13.00 -14.36 3.67
N GLU A 360 -11.78 -13.96 3.30
CA GLU A 360 -10.58 -14.72 3.63
C GLU A 360 -10.04 -14.35 5.00
N THR A 361 -9.75 -15.38 5.81
CA THR A 361 -9.18 -15.24 7.15
C THR A 361 -8.03 -16.23 7.31
N VAL A 362 -6.90 -15.77 7.83
CA VAL A 362 -5.77 -16.66 8.11
C VAL A 362 -6.04 -17.39 9.42
N VAL A 363 -6.05 -18.71 9.38
CA VAL A 363 -6.25 -19.56 10.56
C VAL A 363 -5.04 -20.46 10.79
N THR A 364 -4.81 -20.77 12.06
CA THR A 364 -3.79 -21.72 12.52
C THR A 364 -4.46 -22.83 13.32
N TYR A 365 -3.77 -23.94 13.54
CA TYR A 365 -4.28 -25.06 14.32
C TYR A 365 -3.43 -25.25 15.57
N CYS A 366 -4.07 -25.53 16.71
CA CYS A 366 -3.34 -25.85 17.93
C CYS A 366 -2.60 -27.18 17.76
N GLN A 367 -1.27 -27.17 17.95
CA GLN A 367 -0.44 -28.37 17.81
C GLN A 367 -0.77 -29.46 18.84
N ARG A 368 -1.37 -29.09 19.99
CA ARG A 368 -1.73 -30.04 21.04
C ARG A 368 -3.10 -30.70 20.85
N CYS A 369 -4.11 -29.94 20.45
CA CYS A 369 -5.50 -30.45 20.41
C CYS A 369 -6.18 -30.36 19.03
N GLY A 370 -5.50 -29.82 18.02
CA GLY A 370 -6.07 -29.66 16.67
C GLY A 370 -7.18 -28.60 16.56
N GLU A 371 -7.47 -27.85 17.62
CA GLU A 371 -8.50 -26.81 17.58
C GLU A 371 -8.09 -25.68 16.62
N ARG A 372 -9.02 -25.26 15.76
CA ARG A 372 -8.83 -24.15 14.82
C ARG A 372 -8.76 -22.82 15.58
N ARG A 373 -7.76 -22.00 15.26
CA ARG A 373 -7.50 -20.70 15.87
C ARG A 373 -7.54 -19.62 14.79
N ALA A 374 -8.55 -18.77 14.86
CA ALA A 374 -8.74 -17.63 13.95
C ALA A 374 -8.28 -16.30 14.58
N GLU A 375 -7.78 -16.35 15.82
CA GLU A 375 -7.29 -15.17 16.51
C GLU A 375 -6.07 -14.57 15.80
N THR A 376 -6.04 -13.24 15.76
CA THR A 376 -4.93 -12.49 15.18
C THR A 376 -3.67 -12.59 16.04
N ALA A 377 -3.83 -12.56 17.38
CA ALA A 377 -2.78 -12.79 18.35
C ALA A 377 -2.87 -14.19 18.99
N LEU A 378 -1.88 -15.03 18.73
CA LEU A 378 -1.73 -16.34 19.33
C LEU A 378 -1.04 -16.20 20.70
N ARG A 379 -1.83 -16.38 21.77
CA ARG A 379 -1.35 -16.41 23.16
C ARG A 379 -1.43 -17.81 23.72
N ALA A 380 -2.63 -18.25 24.11
CA ALA A 380 -2.91 -19.60 24.56
C ALA A 380 -4.12 -20.19 23.82
N CYS A 381 -4.20 -21.52 23.75
CA CYS A 381 -5.38 -22.22 23.27
C CYS A 381 -6.45 -22.27 24.39
N PRO A 382 -7.67 -21.76 24.19
CA PRO A 382 -8.71 -21.72 25.22
C PRO A 382 -9.22 -23.11 25.59
N LYS A 383 -9.08 -24.09 24.69
CA LYS A 383 -9.53 -25.46 24.91
C LYS A 383 -8.56 -26.28 25.76
N CYS A 384 -7.27 -26.26 25.44
CA CYS A 384 -6.26 -27.10 26.11
C CYS A 384 -5.18 -26.32 26.88
N GLN A 385 -5.32 -24.99 26.96
CA GLN A 385 -4.39 -24.06 27.61
C GLN A 385 -2.94 -24.16 27.13
N PHE A 386 -2.71 -24.68 25.92
CA PHE A 386 -1.40 -24.70 25.30
C PHE A 386 -0.93 -23.27 25.04
N ASP A 387 0.18 -22.87 25.66
CA ASP A 387 0.83 -21.58 25.41
C ASP A 387 1.62 -21.65 24.10
N PHE A 388 1.20 -20.87 23.10
CA PHE A 388 1.90 -20.82 21.82
C PHE A 388 3.31 -20.25 21.98
N ARG A 389 3.53 -19.36 22.96
CA ARG A 389 4.83 -18.70 23.17
C ARG A 389 5.91 -19.66 23.63
N SER A 390 5.55 -20.79 24.23
CA SER A 390 6.52 -21.82 24.63
C SER A 390 7.20 -22.49 23.43
N MET A 391 6.72 -22.27 22.20
CA MET A 391 7.38 -22.73 20.97
C MET A 391 8.51 -21.80 20.52
N LEU A 392 8.56 -20.56 21.01
CA LEU A 392 9.60 -19.62 20.64
C LEU A 392 10.87 -19.91 21.44
N PRO A 393 12.05 -19.85 20.81
CA PRO A 393 13.30 -19.85 21.55
C PRO A 393 13.34 -18.63 22.49
N ALA A 394 14.04 -18.77 23.62
CA ALA A 394 14.31 -17.67 24.55
C ALA A 394 15.37 -16.72 23.96
N GLU A 395 15.07 -16.15 22.79
CA GLU A 395 15.94 -15.27 22.03
C GLU A 395 15.66 -13.83 22.45
N GLN A 396 16.70 -13.11 22.84
CA GLN A 396 16.59 -11.71 23.23
C GLN A 396 16.65 -10.84 21.98
N LEU A 397 15.48 -10.33 21.56
CA LEU A 397 15.35 -9.49 20.37
C LEU A 397 16.17 -8.19 20.47
N TRP A 398 16.17 -7.55 21.63
CA TRP A 398 16.82 -6.27 21.87
C TRP A 398 18.20 -6.46 22.47
N GLN A 399 19.23 -6.01 21.75
CA GLN A 399 20.61 -6.00 22.23
C GLN A 399 20.96 -4.60 22.71
N PRO A 400 21.71 -4.45 23.82
CA PRO A 400 22.25 -3.16 24.21
C PRO A 400 23.02 -2.55 23.05
N ARG A 401 22.81 -1.26 22.79
CA ARG A 401 23.61 -0.54 21.81
C ARG A 401 25.06 -0.67 22.24
N ARG A 402 25.92 -1.26 21.39
CA ARG A 402 27.36 -1.16 21.64
C ARG A 402 27.69 0.31 21.58
N SER A 403 28.03 0.89 22.74
CA SER A 403 28.71 2.17 22.80
C SER A 403 29.85 2.07 21.80
N ALA A 404 29.88 2.94 20.79
CA ALA A 404 31.08 3.06 19.97
C ALA A 404 32.23 3.24 20.96
N ASP A 405 33.16 2.27 20.99
CA ASP A 405 34.33 2.37 21.86
C ASP A 405 34.88 3.79 21.66
N PRO A 406 35.10 4.57 22.74
CA PRO A 406 35.65 5.90 22.60
C PRO A 406 36.94 5.72 21.81
N ALA A 407 36.92 6.18 20.56
CA ALA A 407 38.01 6.01 19.62
C ALA A 407 39.29 6.24 20.39
N THR A 408 40.13 5.21 20.50
CA THR A 408 41.44 5.28 21.12
C THR A 408 42.08 6.53 20.56
N VAL A 409 42.11 7.60 21.34
CA VAL A 409 42.74 8.85 20.95
C VAL A 409 44.16 8.43 20.62
N PRO A 410 44.62 8.52 19.36
CA PRO A 410 45.98 8.16 19.04
C PRO A 410 46.86 9.00 19.96
N GLY A 411 47.63 8.32 20.81
CA GLY A 411 48.49 8.97 21.78
C GLY A 411 49.39 9.99 21.07
N PRO A 412 49.78 11.07 21.75
CA PRO A 412 50.65 12.08 21.17
C PRO A 412 51.88 11.40 20.53
N PRO A 413 52.23 11.75 19.28
CA PRO A 413 53.36 11.13 18.60
C PRO A 413 54.63 11.35 19.43
N PRO A 414 55.51 10.33 19.56
CA PRO A 414 56.79 10.51 20.23
C PRO A 414 57.58 11.61 19.50
N ALA A 415 58.04 12.60 20.26
CA ALA A 415 58.96 13.62 19.78
C ALA A 415 60.24 12.93 19.27
N GLY A 416 60.46 12.97 17.96
CA GLY A 416 61.54 12.25 17.31
C GLY A 416 61.91 12.84 15.96
N THR A 417 62.77 13.86 16.03
CA THR A 417 63.83 14.22 15.08
C THR A 417 63.45 14.71 13.67
N ALA A 418 63.92 15.93 13.41
CA ALA A 418 63.82 16.66 12.16
C ALA A 418 64.41 15.89 10.96
N GLY A 419 63.69 15.94 9.84
CA GLY A 419 64.17 15.61 8.50
C GLY A 419 63.42 16.46 7.48
N SER A 420 64.08 17.52 6.99
CA SER A 420 63.58 18.41 5.95
C SER A 420 63.26 17.65 4.66
N ALA A 421 62.07 17.85 4.12
CA ALA A 421 61.82 17.75 2.68
C ALA A 421 60.67 18.68 2.28
N THR A 422 61.06 19.79 1.67
CA THR A 422 60.21 20.81 1.08
C THR A 422 59.59 20.28 -0.22
N VAL A 423 58.27 20.13 -0.29
CA VAL A 423 57.52 20.13 -1.55
C VAL A 423 56.29 21.00 -1.37
N ALA A 424 56.29 22.12 -2.08
CA ALA A 424 55.20 23.07 -2.15
C ALA A 424 54.05 22.53 -3.03
N ALA A 425 52.81 22.66 -2.57
CA ALA A 425 51.60 22.47 -3.36
C ALA A 425 50.63 23.64 -3.10
N PRO A 426 49.88 24.09 -4.13
CA PRO A 426 49.27 25.41 -4.16
C PRO A 426 47.95 25.50 -3.38
N ALA A 427 47.72 26.67 -2.79
CA ALA A 427 46.54 27.03 -2.02
C ALA A 427 45.27 27.13 -2.90
N PRO A 428 44.12 26.58 -2.48
CA PRO A 428 42.82 27.02 -2.99
C PRO A 428 42.30 28.23 -2.19
N ALA A 429 41.78 29.19 -2.95
CA ALA A 429 41.29 30.49 -2.51
C ALA A 429 40.11 30.40 -1.53
N LEU A 430 40.16 31.27 -0.52
CA LEU A 430 39.05 31.59 0.38
C LEU A 430 37.93 32.28 -0.41
N LEU A 431 36.77 31.63 -0.48
CA LEU A 431 35.52 32.29 -0.86
C LEU A 431 34.86 32.87 0.39
N THR A 432 35.02 34.18 0.55
CA THR A 432 34.22 35.03 1.44
C THR A 432 32.74 34.97 1.04
N VAL A 433 31.89 34.46 1.94
CA VAL A 433 30.43 34.59 1.85
C VAL A 433 30.04 35.92 2.49
N PRO A 434 29.29 36.80 1.80
CA PRO A 434 28.78 38.01 2.41
C PRO A 434 27.56 37.71 3.30
N ASP A 435 27.66 38.12 4.57
CA ASP A 435 26.55 38.23 5.50
C ASP A 435 25.51 39.25 4.98
N HIS A 436 24.32 38.76 4.65
CA HIS A 436 23.12 39.59 4.50
C HIS A 436 21.96 38.88 5.20
N PHE A 437 21.77 39.23 6.47
CA PHE A 437 20.57 38.92 7.23
C PHE A 437 19.44 39.90 6.83
N PRO A 438 18.27 39.43 6.37
CA PRO A 438 17.10 40.28 6.24
C PRO A 438 16.48 40.57 7.63
N PRO A 439 15.85 41.75 7.82
CA PRO A 439 15.28 42.14 9.10
C PRO A 439 14.05 41.29 9.47
N ALA A 440 13.91 41.05 10.77
CA ALA A 440 12.82 40.27 11.38
C ALA A 440 11.44 40.89 11.09
N HIS A 441 10.49 40.04 10.67
CA HIS A 441 9.08 40.40 10.56
C HIS A 441 8.45 40.69 11.93
N PRO A 442 7.55 41.68 12.03
CA PRO A 442 6.83 41.97 13.27
C PRO A 442 5.86 40.83 13.65
N ARG A 443 5.86 40.45 14.94
CA ARG A 443 4.94 39.46 15.51
C ARG A 443 3.48 39.94 15.38
N PRO A 444 2.53 39.08 14.98
CA PRO A 444 1.11 39.40 15.02
C PRO A 444 0.60 39.51 16.47
N PRO A 445 -0.41 40.35 16.75
CA PRO A 445 -0.98 40.52 18.08
C PRO A 445 -1.70 39.26 18.56
N LYS A 446 -1.56 38.97 19.86
CA LYS A 446 -2.25 37.87 20.57
C LYS A 446 -3.76 38.03 20.44
N ALA A 447 -4.44 37.01 19.92
CA ALA A 447 -5.90 36.92 19.93
C ALA A 447 -6.46 36.87 21.37
N PRO A 448 -7.62 37.50 21.62
CA PRO A 448 -8.27 37.46 22.92
C PRO A 448 -8.80 36.07 23.27
N ARG A 449 -8.67 35.72 24.54
CA ARG A 449 -9.07 34.44 25.13
C ARG A 449 -10.61 34.32 25.14
N PRO A 450 -11.22 33.23 24.67
CA PRO A 450 -12.66 33.06 24.75
C PRO A 450 -13.11 32.88 26.22
N PRO A 451 -14.33 33.33 26.56
CA PRO A 451 -14.89 33.19 27.91
C PRO A 451 -15.13 31.72 28.27
N ARG A 452 -14.85 31.37 29.53
CA ARG A 452 -15.14 30.06 30.12
C ARG A 452 -16.65 29.80 30.03
N SER A 453 -17.05 28.72 29.36
CA SER A 453 -18.41 28.20 29.43
C SER A 453 -18.64 27.56 30.81
N SER A 454 -19.57 28.17 31.53
CA SER A 454 -20.14 27.68 32.77
C SER A 454 -21.14 26.55 32.48
N GLY A 455 -21.04 25.45 33.22
CA GLY A 455 -22.20 24.59 33.55
C GLY A 455 -22.47 23.42 32.61
N LEU A 456 -22.06 22.22 33.02
CA LEU A 456 -22.74 20.97 32.67
C LEU A 456 -23.71 20.62 33.81
N PRO A 457 -24.98 20.27 33.53
CA PRO A 457 -25.90 19.77 34.55
C PRO A 457 -25.56 18.33 34.94
N ALA A 458 -25.73 18.03 36.22
CA ALA A 458 -25.48 16.74 36.84
C ALA A 458 -26.41 15.64 36.29
N SER A 459 -25.83 14.47 35.99
CA SER A 459 -26.58 13.25 35.67
C SER A 459 -27.31 12.71 36.91
N PRO A 460 -28.57 12.26 36.79
CA PRO A 460 -29.26 11.56 37.86
C PRO A 460 -28.71 10.14 38.03
N GLY A 461 -28.44 9.77 39.28
CA GLY A 461 -27.94 8.44 39.67
C GLY A 461 -28.99 7.33 39.54
N PRO A 462 -28.55 6.06 39.50
CA PRO A 462 -29.43 4.92 39.37
C PRO A 462 -30.19 4.63 40.68
N PRO A 463 -31.41 4.06 40.60
CA PRO A 463 -32.14 3.62 41.78
C PRO A 463 -31.49 2.37 42.39
N ALA A 464 -31.46 2.33 43.71
CA ALA A 464 -30.94 1.24 44.55
C ALA A 464 -32.07 0.23 44.92
N PRO A 465 -31.73 -0.88 45.61
CA PRO A 465 -31.92 -2.28 45.19
C PRO A 465 -33.36 -2.82 45.13
#